data_AF-A0A7W0XZD2-F1
#
_entry.id   AF-A0A7W0XZD2-F1
#
_cell.length_a   1.000
_cell.length_b   1.000
_cell.length_c   1.000
_cell.angle_alpha   90.00
_cell.angle_beta   90.00
_cell.angle_gamma   90.00
#
_symmetry.space_group_name_H-M   'P 1'
#
loop_
_entity.id
_entity.type
_entity.pdbx_description
1 polymer ?
#
loop_
_entity_poly.entity_id
_entity_poly.type
_entity_poly.pdbx_seq_one_letter_code
_entity_poly.pdbx_strand_id
1 'polypeptide(L)'
;MRAARFDALARAALPILAVLSFIGGVALTLLAAGPTLGFAFLAYHQAAVRVLHGQPLYDMSFVATGGFGLFYYPPTFVPMILPLGLLTAQAATWVWIGLLLVAFVVGVSILPVSQTVRWWMLLLAGLSFPFVYALKLGQVGPLLFLTFAAGWRWFDRP
;
A
#
# COMPACT_ATOMS: atom_id res chain seq x y z
N MET A 1 26.36 20.63 27.88
CA MET A 1 24.96 20.45 28.35
C MET A 1 23.88 20.83 27.33
N ARG A 2 23.97 21.95 26.58
CA ARG A 2 22.93 22.32 25.58
C ARG A 2 22.80 21.31 24.41
N ALA A 3 23.90 20.87 23.80
CA ALA A 3 23.88 19.92 22.68
C ALA A 3 23.16 18.59 23.02
N ALA A 4 23.49 17.99 24.18
CA ALA A 4 22.87 16.74 24.63
C ALA A 4 21.34 16.84 24.86
N ARG A 5 20.82 18.02 25.22
CA ARG A 5 19.37 18.26 25.35
C ARG A 5 18.68 18.34 23.99
N PHE A 6 19.32 18.98 23.00
CA PHE A 6 18.78 19.03 21.63
C PHE A 6 18.70 17.63 21.00
N ASP A 7 19.73 16.80 21.19
CA ASP A 7 19.72 15.42 20.69
C ASP A 7 18.62 14.57 21.33
N ALA A 8 18.38 14.76 22.62
CA ALA A 8 17.30 14.07 23.33
C ALA A 8 15.91 14.49 22.80
N LEU A 9 15.70 15.80 22.60
CA LEU A 9 14.45 16.33 22.05
C LEU A 9 14.22 15.86 20.61
N ALA A 10 15.25 15.88 19.76
CA ALA A 10 15.14 15.43 18.38
C ALA A 10 14.76 13.93 18.30
N ARG A 11 15.38 13.09 19.14
CA ARG A 11 15.03 11.66 19.22
C ARG A 11 13.60 11.43 19.70
N ALA A 12 13.11 12.23 20.64
CA ALA A 12 11.74 12.13 21.14
C ALA A 12 10.69 12.66 20.14
N ALA A 13 11.03 13.69 19.35
CA ALA A 13 10.14 14.28 18.38
C ALA A 13 9.95 13.42 17.13
N LEU A 14 11.00 12.69 16.70
CA LEU A 14 11.00 11.94 15.45
C LEU A 14 9.81 10.96 15.30
N PRO A 15 9.46 10.11 16.29
CA PRO A 15 8.30 9.21 16.17
C PRO A 15 6.98 9.97 15.98
N ILE A 16 6.81 11.09 16.68
CA ILE A 16 5.59 11.92 16.60
C ILE A 16 5.49 12.52 15.19
N LEU A 17 6.58 13.12 14.71
CA LEU A 17 6.64 13.70 13.37
C LEU A 17 6.42 12.65 12.28
N ALA A 18 6.98 11.45 12.46
CA ALA A 18 6.81 10.35 11.53
C ALA A 18 5.35 9.90 11.43
N VAL A 19 4.68 9.71 12.56
CA VAL A 19 3.26 9.31 12.60
C VAL A 19 2.38 10.42 12.02
N LEU A 20 2.57 11.67 12.42
CA LEU A 20 1.80 12.81 11.91
C LEU A 20 1.99 12.98 10.40
N SER A 21 3.22 12.87 9.91
CA SER A 21 3.53 12.95 8.49
C SER A 21 2.87 11.82 7.71
N PHE A 22 2.97 10.58 8.20
CA PHE A 22 2.37 9.43 7.56
C PHE A 22 0.85 9.52 7.50
N ILE A 23 0.19 9.74 8.65
CA ILE A 23 -1.27 9.88 8.72
C ILE A 23 -1.73 11.08 7.89
N GLY A 24 -1.07 12.23 8.03
CA GLY A 24 -1.42 13.45 7.29
C GLY A 24 -1.29 13.28 5.79
N GLY A 25 -0.16 12.75 5.31
CA GLY A 25 0.09 12.52 3.89
C GLY A 25 -0.90 11.52 3.28
N VAL A 26 -1.17 10.42 3.97
CA VAL A 26 -2.17 9.43 3.55
C VAL A 26 -3.57 10.06 3.54
N ALA A 27 -4.00 10.67 4.64
CA ALA A 27 -5.35 11.23 4.77
C ALA A 27 -5.62 12.31 3.73
N LEU A 28 -4.70 13.27 3.54
CA LEU A 28 -4.85 14.33 2.53
C LEU A 28 -4.93 13.74 1.12
N THR A 29 -4.12 12.72 0.81
CA THR A 29 -4.13 12.09 -0.51
C THR A 29 -5.44 11.33 -0.76
N LEU A 30 -5.95 10.62 0.24
CA LEU A 30 -7.22 9.88 0.14
C LEU A 30 -8.42 10.84 0.03
N LEU A 31 -8.41 11.95 0.77
CA LEU A 31 -9.43 13.01 0.65
C LEU A 31 -9.42 13.67 -0.73
N ALA A 32 -8.24 13.88 -1.30
CA ALA A 32 -8.09 14.45 -2.64
C ALA A 32 -8.33 13.45 -3.79
N ALA A 33 -8.57 12.16 -3.49
CA ALA A 33 -8.60 11.12 -4.51
C ALA A 33 -9.82 11.20 -5.44
N GLY A 34 -10.95 11.71 -4.94
CA GLY A 34 -12.20 11.82 -5.69
C GLY A 34 -12.59 10.48 -6.36
N PRO A 35 -13.03 10.49 -7.64
CA PRO A 35 -13.45 9.27 -8.36
C PRO A 35 -12.29 8.35 -8.75
N THR A 36 -11.04 8.75 -8.50
CA THR A 36 -9.84 7.98 -8.88
C THR A 36 -9.28 7.14 -7.73
N LEU A 37 -9.97 7.09 -6.59
CA LEU A 37 -9.62 6.22 -5.47
C LEU A 37 -9.68 4.75 -5.89
N GLY A 38 -8.62 4.00 -5.63
CA GLY A 38 -8.54 2.58 -5.96
C GLY A 38 -8.45 2.29 -7.46
N PHE A 39 -8.11 3.28 -8.30
CA PHE A 39 -8.15 3.12 -9.75
C PHE A 39 -7.43 1.87 -10.28
N ALA A 40 -6.24 1.56 -9.75
CA ALA A 40 -5.51 0.35 -10.12
C ALA A 40 -6.12 -0.91 -9.46
N PHE A 41 -6.57 -0.80 -8.21
CA PHE A 41 -7.24 -1.90 -7.51
C PHE A 41 -8.51 -2.38 -8.23
N LEU A 42 -9.27 -1.47 -8.84
CA LEU A 42 -10.52 -1.82 -9.50
C LEU A 42 -10.33 -2.74 -10.70
N ALA A 43 -9.16 -2.73 -11.34
CA ALA A 43 -8.81 -3.76 -12.33
C ALA A 43 -8.70 -5.15 -11.69
N TYR A 44 -8.13 -5.25 -10.48
CA TYR A 44 -8.06 -6.51 -9.75
C TYR A 44 -9.45 -6.98 -9.29
N HIS A 45 -10.26 -6.06 -8.78
CA HIS A 45 -11.62 -6.35 -8.31
C HIS A 45 -12.52 -6.84 -9.44
N GLN A 46 -12.50 -6.17 -10.60
CA GLN A 46 -13.29 -6.61 -11.75
C GLN A 46 -12.87 -8.00 -12.25
N ALA A 47 -11.57 -8.30 -12.26
CA ALA A 47 -11.07 -9.63 -12.59
C ALA A 47 -11.62 -10.71 -11.65
N ALA A 48 -11.61 -10.43 -10.34
CA ALA A 48 -12.18 -11.32 -9.33
C ALA A 48 -13.69 -11.51 -9.52
N VAL A 49 -14.43 -10.42 -9.76
CA VAL A 49 -15.88 -10.45 -10.01
C VAL A 49 -16.21 -11.29 -11.25
N ARG A 50 -15.46 -11.16 -12.35
CA ARG A 50 -15.65 -11.97 -13.57
C ARG A 50 -15.51 -13.46 -13.28
N VAL A 51 -14.41 -13.84 -12.63
CA VAL A 51 -14.15 -15.24 -12.28
C VAL A 51 -15.23 -15.81 -11.36
N LEU A 52 -15.69 -15.04 -10.37
CA LEU A 52 -16.78 -15.45 -9.48
C LEU A 52 -18.12 -15.64 -10.21
N HIS A 53 -18.35 -14.92 -11.31
CA HIS A 53 -19.52 -15.10 -12.17
C HIS A 53 -19.31 -16.14 -13.28
N GLY A 54 -18.23 -16.93 -13.25
CA GLY A 54 -17.94 -17.93 -14.26
C GLY A 54 -17.51 -17.35 -15.62
N GLN A 55 -17.14 -16.07 -15.67
CA GLN A 55 -16.64 -15.41 -16.87
C GLN A 55 -15.12 -15.59 -17.03
N PRO A 56 -14.57 -15.43 -18.25
CA PRO A 56 -13.13 -15.39 -18.46
C PRO A 56 -12.46 -14.28 -17.64
N LEU A 57 -11.28 -14.60 -17.09
CA LEU A 57 -10.47 -13.68 -16.30
C LEU A 57 -10.15 -12.38 -17.05
N TYR A 58 -9.65 -12.53 -18.27
CA TYR A 58 -9.27 -11.41 -19.13
C TYR A 58 -10.47 -10.96 -19.96
N ASP A 59 -10.68 -9.65 -20.04
CA ASP A 59 -11.53 -9.08 -21.06
C ASP A 59 -10.79 -9.08 -22.39
N MET A 60 -11.38 -9.68 -23.43
CA MET A 60 -10.81 -9.71 -24.78
C MET A 60 -11.56 -8.80 -25.74
N SER A 61 -12.57 -8.06 -25.26
CA SER A 61 -13.41 -7.16 -26.07
C SER A 61 -12.87 -5.73 -26.14
N PHE A 62 -11.81 -5.40 -25.38
CA PHE A 62 -11.24 -4.06 -25.35
C PHE A 62 -10.57 -3.69 -26.68
N VAL A 63 -10.74 -2.44 -27.09
CA VAL A 63 -10.16 -1.89 -28.33
C VAL A 63 -8.91 -1.05 -28.09
N ALA A 64 -8.62 -0.70 -26.83
CA ALA A 64 -7.43 0.05 -26.44
C ALA A 64 -6.98 -0.34 -25.03
N THR A 65 -5.66 -0.35 -24.80
CA THR A 65 -5.08 -0.57 -23.47
C THR A 65 -5.17 0.71 -22.62
N GLY A 66 -5.07 0.56 -21.29
CA GLY A 66 -5.15 1.69 -20.35
C GLY A 66 -6.57 2.12 -19.97
N GLY A 67 -7.60 1.51 -20.54
CA GLY A 67 -8.98 1.63 -20.07
C GLY A 67 -9.13 1.20 -18.61
N PHE A 68 -9.97 1.92 -17.87
CA PHE A 68 -10.28 1.63 -16.48
C PHE A 68 -10.81 0.21 -16.30
N GLY A 69 -10.31 -0.51 -15.29
CA GLY A 69 -10.83 -1.83 -14.92
C GLY A 69 -10.27 -3.02 -15.70
N LEU A 70 -9.41 -2.78 -16.70
CA LEU A 70 -8.80 -3.88 -17.46
C LEU A 70 -7.65 -4.52 -16.69
N PHE A 71 -7.73 -5.84 -16.49
CA PHE A 71 -6.74 -6.64 -15.79
C PHE A 71 -5.69 -7.20 -16.75
N TYR A 72 -4.42 -6.87 -16.51
CA TYR A 72 -3.28 -7.30 -17.35
C TYR A 72 -2.21 -8.08 -16.59
N TYR A 73 -2.51 -8.51 -15.38
CA TYR A 73 -1.53 -9.08 -14.46
C TYR A 73 -1.47 -10.61 -14.59
N PRO A 74 -0.40 -11.26 -14.08
CA PRO A 74 -0.31 -12.71 -14.05
C PRO A 74 -1.54 -13.33 -13.37
N PRO A 75 -2.09 -14.42 -13.90
CA PRO A 75 -3.33 -15.03 -13.40
C PRO A 75 -3.19 -15.54 -11.96
N THR A 76 -1.96 -15.84 -11.53
CA THR A 76 -1.63 -16.27 -10.16
C THR A 76 -1.93 -15.24 -9.08
N PHE A 77 -2.12 -13.97 -9.45
CA PHE A 77 -2.50 -12.92 -8.49
C PHE A 77 -3.99 -12.97 -8.11
N VAL A 78 -4.84 -13.48 -9.00
CA VAL A 78 -6.31 -13.44 -8.85
C VAL A 78 -6.81 -14.17 -7.60
N PRO A 79 -6.31 -15.36 -7.22
CA PRO A 79 -6.76 -16.04 -6.01
C PRO A 79 -6.63 -15.20 -4.73
N MET A 80 -5.66 -14.28 -4.67
CA MET A 80 -5.46 -13.39 -3.52
C MET A 80 -6.54 -12.31 -3.43
N ILE A 81 -7.16 -11.97 -4.57
CA ILE A 81 -8.16 -10.90 -4.69
C ILE A 81 -9.59 -11.46 -4.70
N LEU A 82 -9.79 -12.75 -5.00
CA LEU A 82 -11.10 -13.39 -5.03
C LEU A 82 -11.99 -13.08 -3.81
N PRO A 83 -11.49 -13.11 -2.55
CA PRO A 83 -12.33 -12.77 -1.41
C PRO A 83 -12.91 -11.35 -1.46
N LEU A 84 -12.20 -10.40 -2.05
CA LEU A 84 -12.65 -9.02 -2.21
C LEU A 84 -13.68 -8.85 -3.33
N GLY A 85 -13.74 -9.78 -4.29
CA GLY A 85 -14.77 -9.82 -5.32
C GLY A 85 -16.18 -10.05 -4.78
N LEU A 86 -16.31 -10.56 -3.54
CA LEU A 86 -17.59 -10.72 -2.84
C LEU A 86 -18.14 -9.41 -2.27
N LEU A 87 -17.32 -8.36 -2.22
CA LEU A 87 -17.69 -7.04 -1.71
C LEU A 87 -18.06 -6.11 -2.87
N THR A 88 -18.82 -5.06 -2.56
CA THR A 88 -19.00 -3.94 -3.50
C THR A 88 -17.64 -3.31 -3.80
N ALA A 89 -17.47 -2.75 -4.99
CA ALA A 89 -16.21 -2.13 -5.42
C ALA A 89 -15.68 -1.09 -4.42
N GLN A 90 -16.58 -0.28 -3.84
CA GLN A 90 -16.22 0.72 -2.84
C GLN A 90 -15.73 0.08 -1.53
N ALA A 91 -16.45 -0.90 -0.99
CA ALA A 91 -16.03 -1.59 0.23
C ALA A 91 -14.71 -2.33 0.02
N ALA A 92 -14.58 -3.05 -1.09
CA ALA A 92 -13.37 -3.74 -1.50
C ALA A 92 -12.16 -2.79 -1.59
N THR A 93 -12.37 -1.58 -2.13
CA THR A 93 -11.32 -0.55 -2.25
C THR A 93 -10.81 -0.11 -0.88
N TRP A 94 -11.71 0.17 0.07
CA TRP A 94 -11.31 0.56 1.42
C TRP A 94 -10.61 -0.56 2.19
N VAL A 95 -11.12 -1.80 2.08
CA VAL A 95 -10.45 -2.97 2.64
C VAL A 95 -9.05 -3.13 2.06
N TRP A 96 -8.92 -3.01 0.74
CA TRP A 96 -7.63 -3.10 0.06
C TRP A 96 -6.64 -2.03 0.51
N ILE A 97 -7.06 -0.76 0.56
CA ILE A 97 -6.20 0.34 1.05
C ILE A 97 -5.78 0.08 2.50
N GLY A 98 -6.70 -0.38 3.35
CA GLY A 98 -6.39 -0.78 4.72
C GLY A 98 -5.33 -1.88 4.79
N LEU A 99 -5.46 -2.93 3.96
CA LEU A 99 -4.47 -4.00 3.84
C LEU A 99 -3.10 -3.48 3.39
N LEU A 100 -3.06 -2.57 2.40
CA LEU A 100 -1.81 -1.96 1.94
C LEU A 100 -1.12 -1.14 3.04
N LEU A 101 -1.89 -0.38 3.81
CA LEU A 101 -1.37 0.41 4.94
C LEU A 101 -0.79 -0.50 6.03
N VAL A 102 -1.54 -1.56 6.40
CA VAL A 102 -1.06 -2.56 7.37
C VAL A 102 0.20 -3.24 6.85
N ALA A 103 0.21 -3.66 5.58
CA ALA A 103 1.36 -4.33 4.99
C ALA A 103 2.62 -3.44 5.03
N PHE A 104 2.48 -2.15 4.71
CA PHE A 104 3.59 -1.21 4.81
C PHE A 104 4.10 -1.06 6.24
N VAL A 105 3.20 -0.79 7.21
CA VAL A 105 3.59 -0.58 8.62
C VAL A 105 4.25 -1.84 9.20
N VAL A 106 3.68 -3.02 8.92
CA VAL A 106 4.27 -4.30 9.33
C VAL A 106 5.63 -4.48 8.68
N GLY A 107 5.76 -4.22 7.38
CA GLY A 107 7.03 -4.30 6.65
C GLY A 107 8.11 -3.44 7.29
N VAL A 108 7.79 -2.17 7.61
CA VAL A 108 8.72 -1.26 8.31
C VAL A 108 9.08 -1.80 9.69
N SER A 109 8.13 -2.38 10.42
CA SER A 109 8.36 -2.90 11.78
C SER A 109 9.25 -4.14 11.84
N ILE A 110 9.26 -4.97 10.80
CA ILE A 110 10.03 -6.22 10.77
C ILE A 110 11.41 -6.08 10.12
N LEU A 111 11.68 -4.98 9.41
CA LEU A 111 12.97 -4.74 8.78
C LEU A 111 14.11 -4.80 9.81
N PRO A 112 15.22 -5.52 9.54
CA PRO A 112 16.33 -5.65 10.48
C PRO A 112 17.25 -4.41 10.51
N VAL A 113 16.66 -3.22 10.62
CA VAL A 113 17.35 -1.93 10.74
C VAL A 113 17.06 -1.30 12.10
N SER A 114 17.85 -0.29 12.47
CA SER A 114 17.65 0.44 13.73
C SER A 114 16.27 1.10 13.81
N GLN A 115 15.75 1.25 15.03
CA GLN A 115 14.44 1.87 15.26
C GLN A 115 14.37 3.29 14.69
N THR A 116 15.46 4.06 14.76
CA THR A 116 15.56 5.40 14.18
C THR A 116 15.33 5.39 12.67
N VAL A 117 15.90 4.42 11.95
CA VAL A 117 15.70 4.28 10.50
C VAL A 117 14.24 3.96 10.19
N ARG A 118 13.60 3.08 10.98
CA ARG A 118 12.17 2.76 10.79
C ARG A 118 11.27 3.98 10.92
N TRP A 119 11.54 4.87 11.88
CA TRP A 119 10.80 6.12 12.02
C TRP A 119 11.03 7.08 10.85
N TRP A 120 12.27 7.18 10.35
CA TRP A 120 12.54 7.95 9.14
C TRP A 120 11.82 7.40 7.92
N MET A 121 11.75 6.08 7.75
CA MET A 121 11.00 5.45 6.67
C MET A 121 9.51 5.81 6.73
N LEU A 122 8.91 5.75 7.92
CA LEU A 122 7.50 6.12 8.12
C LEU A 122 7.25 7.60 7.82
N LEU A 123 8.13 8.49 8.30
CA LEU A 123 8.09 9.92 8.01
C LEU A 123 8.17 10.18 6.51
N LEU A 124 9.19 9.65 5.85
CA LEU A 124 9.43 9.87 4.43
C LEU A 124 8.32 9.26 3.56
N ALA A 125 7.69 8.16 3.99
CA ALA A 125 6.56 7.60 3.30
C ALA A 125 5.36 8.56 3.25
N GLY A 126 5.08 9.27 4.35
CA GLY A 126 4.02 10.29 4.38
C GLY A 126 4.28 11.49 3.46
N LEU A 127 5.55 11.85 3.25
CA LEU A 127 5.95 12.97 2.38
C LEU A 127 6.16 12.55 0.92
N SER A 128 6.38 11.26 0.67
CA SER A 128 6.68 10.73 -0.65
C SER A 128 5.42 10.65 -1.49
N PHE A 129 5.26 11.62 -2.41
CA PHE A 129 4.16 11.62 -3.37
C PHE A 129 4.02 10.29 -4.13
N PRO A 130 5.10 9.66 -4.66
CA PRO A 130 4.99 8.35 -5.29
C PRO A 130 4.37 7.28 -4.39
N PHE A 131 4.71 7.26 -3.09
CA PHE A 131 4.18 6.28 -2.15
C PHE A 131 2.69 6.53 -1.83
N VAL A 132 2.32 7.75 -1.42
CA VAL A 132 0.93 8.05 -1.06
C VAL A 132 0.01 7.97 -2.28
N TYR A 133 0.52 8.30 -3.48
CA TYR A 133 -0.22 8.16 -4.73
C TYR A 133 -0.39 6.68 -5.12
N ALA A 134 0.62 5.84 -4.89
CA ALA A 134 0.48 4.39 -5.08
C ALA A 134 -0.60 3.79 -4.16
N LEU A 135 -0.67 4.22 -2.90
CA LEU A 135 -1.75 3.85 -1.97
C LEU A 135 -3.12 4.31 -2.48
N LYS A 136 -3.24 5.57 -2.91
CA LYS A 136 -4.46 6.12 -3.51
C LYS A 136 -4.96 5.25 -4.66
N LEU A 137 -4.07 4.86 -5.57
CA LEU A 137 -4.43 4.01 -6.71
C LEU A 137 -4.73 2.56 -6.30
N GLY A 138 -4.28 2.11 -5.13
CA GLY A 138 -4.40 0.72 -4.68
C GLY A 138 -3.36 -0.20 -5.34
N GLN A 139 -2.14 0.29 -5.61
CA GLN A 139 -1.07 -0.52 -6.18
C GLN A 139 -0.50 -1.55 -5.18
N VAL A 140 0.00 -2.68 -5.69
CA VAL A 140 0.54 -3.78 -4.89
C VAL A 140 1.87 -3.50 -4.19
N GLY A 141 2.49 -2.33 -4.42
CA GLY A 141 3.82 -1.98 -3.91
C GLY A 141 4.04 -2.26 -2.42
N PRO A 142 3.13 -1.86 -1.51
CA PRO A 142 3.22 -2.17 -0.09
C PRO A 142 3.24 -3.66 0.27
N LEU A 143 2.53 -4.51 -0.48
CA LEU A 143 2.58 -5.97 -0.30
C LEU A 143 3.94 -6.52 -0.72
N LEU A 144 4.45 -6.09 -1.87
CA LEU A 144 5.79 -6.46 -2.33
C LEU A 144 6.85 -6.04 -1.31
N PHE A 145 6.77 -4.80 -0.82
CA PHE A 145 7.64 -4.30 0.24
C PHE A 145 7.59 -5.19 1.49
N LEU A 146 6.41 -5.58 1.97
CA LEU A 146 6.28 -6.51 3.10
C LEU A 146 6.95 -7.86 2.81
N THR A 147 6.73 -8.45 1.63
CA THR A 147 7.33 -9.74 1.27
C THR A 147 8.86 -9.66 1.20
N PHE A 148 9.42 -8.58 0.67
CA PHE A 148 10.87 -8.35 0.66
C PHE A 148 11.41 -8.11 2.07
N ALA A 149 10.72 -7.34 2.90
CA ALA A 149 11.11 -7.12 4.29
C ALA A 149 11.12 -8.43 5.09
N ALA A 150 10.12 -9.29 4.88
CA ALA A 150 10.05 -10.62 5.49
C ALA A 150 11.19 -11.53 5.00
N GLY A 151 11.45 -11.54 3.69
CA GLY A 151 12.57 -12.28 3.09
C GLY A 151 13.92 -11.83 3.63
N TRP A 152 14.18 -10.51 3.70
CA TRP A 152 15.40 -9.97 4.28
C TRP A 152 15.52 -10.38 5.75
N ARG A 153 14.47 -10.21 6.55
CA ARG A 153 14.48 -10.61 7.96
C ARG A 153 14.72 -12.11 8.15
N TRP A 154 14.33 -12.95 7.18
CA TRP A 154 14.61 -14.38 7.19
C TRP A 154 16.09 -14.69 6.91
N PHE A 155 16.69 -14.06 5.91
CA PHE A 155 18.11 -14.26 5.57
C PHE A 155 19.07 -13.65 6.60
N ASP A 156 18.65 -12.61 7.32
CA ASP A 156 19.43 -11.93 8.36
C ASP A 156 19.28 -12.58 9.74
N ARG A 157 18.82 -13.83 9.79
CA ARG A 157 18.87 -14.66 11.01
C ARG A 157 20.26 -15.30 11.09
N PRO A 158 21.01 -15.09 12.20
CA PRO A 158 22.29 -15.78 12.41
C PRO A 158 22.10 -17.30 12.49
#